data_AF-A0A847JY52-F1
#
_entry.id   AF-A0A847JY52-F1
#
_cell.length_a   1.000
_cell.length_b   1.000
_cell.length_c   1.000
_cell.angle_alpha   90.00
_cell.angle_beta   90.00
_cell.angle_gamma   90.00
#
_symmetry.space_group_name_H-M   'P 1'
#
loop_
_entity.id
_entity.type
_entity.pdbx_description
1 polymer ?
#
loop_
_entity_poly.entity_id
_entity_poly.type
_entity_poly.pdbx_seq_one_letter_code
_entity_poly.pdbx_strand_id
1 'polypeptide(L)'
;MQDPEELDQAIDVALEGAPRAAQLAEMVETVRERRENMAKELKAESDPEKQREIARRIKELDRQITALSEQRAVSHFVEMSVRASAHRPHRDPALEDDDE
;
A
#
# COMPACT_ATOMS: atom_id res chain seq x y z
N MET A 1 -24.80 -10.69 -3.69
CA MET A 1 -23.43 -10.75 -3.14
C MET A 1 -22.55 -11.16 -4.30
N GLN A 2 -21.58 -10.34 -4.67
CA GLN A 2 -20.58 -10.71 -5.68
C GLN A 2 -19.73 -11.85 -5.15
N ASP A 3 -19.29 -12.76 -6.03
CA ASP A 3 -18.38 -13.84 -5.64
C ASP A 3 -17.06 -13.22 -5.14
N PRO A 4 -16.52 -13.64 -3.97
CA PRO A 4 -15.22 -13.17 -3.50
C PRO A 4 -14.10 -13.25 -4.55
N GLU A 5 -14.10 -14.27 -5.40
CA GLU A 5 -13.10 -14.43 -6.46
C GLU A 5 -13.26 -13.38 -7.58
N GLU A 6 -14.49 -13.01 -7.93
CA GLU A 6 -14.77 -11.95 -8.91
C GLU A 6 -14.35 -10.58 -8.38
N LEU A 7 -14.59 -10.32 -7.09
CA LEU A 7 -14.18 -9.09 -6.43
C LEU A 7 -12.65 -8.96 -6.38
N ASP A 8 -11.95 -10.06 -6.08
CA ASP A 8 -10.48 -10.07 -6.08
C ASP A 8 -9.91 -9.84 -7.47
N GLN A 9 -10.48 -10.44 -8.52
CA GLN A 9 -10.06 -10.16 -9.90
C GLN A 9 -10.31 -8.71 -10.30
N ALA A 10 -11.46 -8.14 -9.93
CA ALA A 10 -11.77 -6.74 -10.22
C ALA A 10 -10.77 -5.77 -9.54
N ILE A 11 -10.34 -6.11 -8.32
CA ILE A 11 -9.28 -5.39 -7.60
C ILE A 11 -7.95 -5.47 -8.37
N ASP A 12 -7.53 -6.67 -8.78
CA ASP A 12 -6.24 -6.85 -9.48
C ASP A 12 -6.22 -6.11 -10.83
N VAL A 13 -7.35 -6.12 -11.56
CA VAL A 13 -7.51 -5.34 -12.79
C VAL A 13 -7.42 -3.85 -12.51
N ALA A 14 -8.09 -3.34 -11.47
CA ALA A 14 -8.06 -1.92 -11.13
C ALA A 14 -6.70 -1.43 -10.64
N LEU A 15 -5.88 -2.31 -10.07
CA LEU A 15 -4.51 -2.01 -9.67
C LEU A 15 -3.51 -2.04 -10.84
N GLU A 16 -3.91 -2.52 -12.02
CA GLU A 16 -3.07 -2.56 -13.23
C GLU A 16 -1.68 -3.20 -12.99
N GLY A 17 -1.64 -4.26 -12.18
CA GLY A 17 -0.39 -4.95 -11.82
C GLY A 17 0.43 -4.29 -10.72
N ALA A 18 -0.05 -3.19 -10.13
CA ALA A 18 0.51 -2.65 -8.89
C ALA A 18 0.29 -3.65 -7.73
N PRO A 19 1.21 -3.73 -6.75
CA PRO A 19 1.04 -4.61 -5.61
C PRO A 19 -0.17 -4.20 -4.76
N ARG A 20 -0.82 -5.20 -4.15
CA ARG A 20 -1.91 -4.97 -3.20
C ARG A 20 -1.41 -4.25 -1.96
N ALA A 21 -2.31 -3.54 -1.28
CA ALA A 21 -1.98 -2.79 -0.06
C ALA A 21 -1.40 -3.68 1.05
N ALA A 22 -1.85 -4.94 1.12
CA ALA A 22 -1.31 -5.93 2.07
C ALA A 22 0.15 -6.29 1.75
N GLN A 23 0.48 -6.54 0.48
CA GLN A 23 1.84 -6.86 0.05
C GLN A 23 2.79 -5.67 0.32
N LEU A 24 2.34 -4.45 0.04
CA LEU A 24 3.11 -3.24 0.34
C LEU A 24 3.32 -3.06 1.84
N ALA A 25 2.37 -3.46 2.68
CA ALA A 25 2.53 -3.42 4.13
C ALA A 25 3.66 -4.36 4.60
N GLU A 26 3.71 -5.59 4.08
CA GLU A 26 4.77 -6.56 4.39
C GLU A 26 6.16 -6.04 3.96
N MET A 27 6.24 -5.41 2.79
CA MET A 27 7.47 -4.77 2.32
C MET A 27 7.89 -3.62 3.24
N VAL A 28 6.94 -2.77 3.67
CA VAL A 28 7.21 -1.68 4.63
C VAL A 28 7.77 -2.22 5.94
N GLU A 29 7.16 -3.27 6.51
CA GLU A 29 7.64 -3.88 7.75
C GLU A 29 9.06 -4.45 7.61
N THR A 30 9.34 -5.13 6.50
CA THR A 30 10.69 -5.66 6.20
C THR A 30 11.73 -4.53 6.18
N VAL A 31 11.42 -3.39 5.56
CA VAL A 31 12.34 -2.24 5.51
C VAL A 31 12.47 -1.57 6.88
N ARG A 32 11.39 -1.52 7.68
CA ARG A 32 11.39 -1.00 9.06
C ARG A 32 12.30 -1.82 9.96
N GLU A 33 12.20 -3.14 9.93
CA GLU A 33 13.06 -4.04 10.72
C GLU A 33 14.53 -3.80 10.38
N ARG A 34 14.86 -3.70 9.09
CA ARG A 34 16.23 -3.38 8.64
C ARG A 34 16.71 -2.03 9.16
N ARG A 35 15.83 -1.02 9.12
CA ARG A 35 16.12 0.34 9.61
C ARG A 35 16.35 0.35 11.11
N GLU A 36 15.58 -0.41 11.88
CA GLU A 36 15.75 -0.56 13.32
C GLU A 36 17.06 -1.25 13.67
N ASN A 37 17.44 -2.30 12.95
CA ASN A 37 18.71 -2.99 13.14
C ASN A 37 19.90 -2.04 12.85
N MET A 38 19.86 -1.28 11.76
CA MET A 38 20.88 -0.25 11.49
C MET A 38 20.90 0.86 12.56
N ALA A 39 19.74 1.23 13.12
CA ALA A 39 19.71 2.20 14.20
C ALA A 39 20.35 1.68 15.49
N LYS A 40 20.26 0.38 15.76
CA LYS A 40 21.00 -0.28 16.86
C LYS A 40 22.50 -0.32 16.57
N GLU A 41 22.90 -0.66 15.34
CA GLU A 41 24.29 -0.62 14.89
C GLU A 41 24.90 0.78 15.04
N LEU A 42 24.19 1.82 14.61
CA LEU A 42 24.64 3.22 14.73
C LEU A 42 24.92 3.62 16.19
N LYS A 43 24.11 3.14 17.14
CA LYS A 43 24.30 3.41 18.57
C LYS A 43 25.52 2.70 19.16
N ALA A 44 25.89 1.55 18.60
CA ALA A 44 27.02 0.76 19.06
C ALA A 44 28.35 1.13 18.36
N GLU A 45 28.27 1.76 17.20
CA GLU A 45 29.44 2.14 16.41
C GLU A 45 30.19 3.34 17.04
N SER A 46 31.50 3.24 17.12
CA SER A 46 32.39 4.27 17.70
C SER A 46 33.20 5.02 16.65
N ASP A 47 33.34 4.45 15.44
CA ASP A 47 34.03 5.08 14.32
C ASP A 47 33.14 6.16 13.67
N PRO A 48 33.55 7.45 13.67
CA PRO A 48 32.77 8.54 13.09
C PRO A 48 32.47 8.38 11.59
N GLU A 49 33.36 7.76 10.83
CA GLU A 49 33.14 7.55 9.39
C GLU A 49 32.05 6.51 9.15
N LYS A 50 32.11 5.40 9.88
CA LYS A 50 31.08 4.35 9.85
C LYS A 50 29.74 4.86 10.38
N GLN A 51 29.73 5.65 11.45
CA GLN A 51 28.50 6.30 11.92
C GLN A 51 27.84 7.14 10.83
N ARG A 52 28.61 7.94 10.08
CA ARG A 52 28.10 8.73 8.95
C ARG A 52 27.58 7.86 7.80
N GLU A 53 28.22 6.72 7.54
CA GLU A 53 27.77 5.76 6.53
C GLU A 53 26.46 5.09 6.93
N ILE A 54 26.36 4.57 8.16
CA ILE A 54 25.15 3.94 8.69
C ILE A 54 24.00 4.96 8.73
N ALA A 55 24.26 6.19 9.18
CA ALA A 55 23.25 7.25 9.19
C ALA A 55 22.73 7.60 7.78
N ARG A 56 23.60 7.56 6.76
CA ARG A 56 23.17 7.75 5.35
C ARG A 56 22.28 6.60 4.88
N ARG A 57 22.62 5.35 5.23
CA ARG A 57 21.80 4.18 4.90
C ARG A 57 20.43 4.22 5.60
N ILE A 58 20.37 4.62 6.87
CA ILE A 58 19.11 4.82 7.60
C ILE A 58 18.22 5.83 6.87
N LYS A 59 18.76 6.98 6.46
CA LYS A 59 18.00 7.99 5.70
C LYS A 59 17.45 7.44 4.38
N GLU A 60 18.20 6.56 3.72
CA GLU A 60 17.75 5.92 2.49
C GLU A 60 16.61 4.92 2.77
N LEU A 61 16.71 4.12 3.82
CA LEU A 61 15.62 3.24 4.25
C LEU A 61 14.36 4.04 4.64
N ASP A 62 14.52 5.18 5.33
CA ASP A 62 13.40 6.06 5.69
C ASP A 62 12.67 6.59 4.43
N ARG A 63 13.41 6.91 3.35
CA ARG A 63 12.82 7.29 2.06
C ARG A 63 12.06 6.14 1.42
N GLN A 64 12.62 4.93 1.44
CA GLN A 64 11.95 3.74 0.91
C GLN A 64 10.66 3.43 1.66
N ILE A 65 10.67 3.53 3.00
CA ILE A 65 9.47 3.38 3.83
C ILE A 65 8.41 4.39 3.43
N THR A 66 8.80 5.65 3.21
CA THR A 66 7.88 6.72 2.82
C THR A 66 7.23 6.40 1.46
N ALA A 67 8.04 6.09 0.44
CA ALA A 67 7.55 5.78 -0.90
C ALA A 67 6.61 4.55 -0.91
N LEU A 68 6.98 3.47 -0.21
CA LEU A 68 6.13 2.29 -0.09
C LEU A 68 4.82 2.58 0.68
N SER A 69 4.87 3.45 1.69
CA SER A 69 3.67 3.85 2.44
C SER A 69 2.71 4.69 1.60
N GLU A 70 3.24 5.57 0.76
CA GLU A 70 2.45 6.34 -0.21
C GLU A 70 1.79 5.42 -1.24
N GLN A 71 2.56 4.50 -1.83
CA GLN A 71 2.03 3.48 -2.74
C GLN A 71 0.94 2.64 -2.08
N ARG A 72 1.17 2.20 -0.83
CA ARG A 72 0.18 1.44 -0.07
C ARG A 72 -1.13 2.22 0.10
N ALA A 73 -1.05 3.52 0.38
CA ALA A 73 -2.24 4.36 0.52
C ALA A 73 -3.03 4.44 -0.80
N VAL A 74 -2.34 4.54 -1.93
CA VAL A 74 -2.96 4.52 -3.27
C VAL A 74 -3.63 3.16 -3.54
N SER A 75 -2.90 2.05 -3.38
CA SER A 75 -3.48 0.71 -3.60
C SER A 75 -4.68 0.47 -2.68
N HIS A 76 -4.58 0.84 -1.41
CA HIS A 76 -5.68 0.70 -0.45
C HIS A 76 -6.91 1.52 -0.87
N PHE A 77 -6.72 2.75 -1.35
CA PHE A 77 -7.81 3.58 -1.84
C PHE A 77 -8.52 2.94 -3.05
N VAL A 78 -7.76 2.42 -4.01
CA VAL A 78 -8.30 1.73 -5.20
C VAL A 78 -9.09 0.50 -4.77
N GLU A 79 -8.50 -0.35 -3.93
CA GLU A 79 -9.17 -1.55 -3.42
C GLU A 79 -10.49 -1.22 -2.69
N MET A 80 -10.48 -0.20 -1.83
CA MET A 80 -11.69 0.23 -1.11
C MET A 80 -12.76 0.79 -2.05
N SER A 81 -12.36 1.45 -3.13
CA SER A 81 -13.28 1.99 -4.13
C SER A 81 -13.99 0.86 -4.90
N VAL A 82 -13.24 -0.19 -5.28
CA VAL A 82 -13.81 -1.39 -5.93
C VAL A 82 -14.75 -2.13 -4.98
N ARG A 83 -14.36 -2.32 -3.71
CA ARG A 83 -15.24 -2.94 -2.70
C ARG A 83 -16.51 -2.12 -2.49
N ALA A 84 -16.41 -0.80 -2.44
CA ALA A 84 -17.57 0.08 -2.26
C ALA A 84 -18.53 0.04 -3.47
N SER A 85 -18.03 -0.04 -4.70
CA SER A 85 -18.87 -0.14 -5.90
C SER A 85 -19.60 -1.49 -5.98
N ALA A 86 -18.96 -2.58 -5.57
CA ALA A 86 -19.55 -3.91 -5.46
C ALA A 86 -20.73 -3.99 -4.48
N HIS A 87 -20.75 -3.11 -3.47
CA HIS A 87 -21.82 -3.05 -2.47
C HIS A 87 -22.93 -2.04 -2.79
N ARG A 88 -22.82 -1.25 -3.87
CA ARG A 88 -23.94 -0.40 -4.30
C ARG A 88 -25.01 -1.29 -4.94
N PRO A 89 -26.26 -1.29 -4.44
CA PRO A 89 -27.35 -1.89 -5.20
C PRO A 89 -27.42 -1.18 -6.56
N HIS A 90 -27.39 -1.95 -7.65
CA HIS A 90 -27.77 -1.44 -8.96
C HIS A 90 -29.16 -0.82 -8.82
N ARG A 91 -29.23 0.51 -8.85
CA ARG A 91 -30.49 1.19 -9.08
C ARG A 91 -30.75 1.00 -10.57
N ASP A 92 -31.65 0.08 -10.90
CA ASP A 92 -32.14 -0.09 -12.26
C ASP A 92 -32.59 1.27 -12.80
N PRO A 93 -32.04 1.77 -13.92
CA PRO A 93 -32.56 2.97 -14.58
C PRO A 93 -33.87 2.70 -15.35
N ALA A 94 -34.60 1.63 -15.04
CA ALA A 94 -35.77 1.19 -15.80
C ALA A 94 -37.11 1.81 -15.34
N LEU A 95 -37.12 2.91 -14.58
CA LEU A 95 -38.36 3.54 -14.09
C LEU A 95 -38.27 5.08 -14.09
N GLU A 96 -37.86 5.68 -15.21
CA GLU A 96 -38.16 7.09 -15.53
C GLU A 96 -38.46 7.13 -17.03
N ASP A 97 -39.71 6.82 -17.41
CA ASP A 97 -40.41 7.30 -18.61
C ASP A 97 -41.82 6.67 -18.63
N ASP A 98 -42.61 6.98 -17.59
CA ASP A 98 -44.07 6.97 -17.65
C ASP A 98 -44.46 8.38 -17.16
N ASP A 99 -44.71 9.29 -18.10
CA ASP A 99 -45.61 10.45 -18.03
C ASP A 99 -45.18 11.53 -19.05
N GLU A 100 -45.68 11.41 -20.30
CA GLU A 100 -46.50 12.41 -21.03
C GLU A 100 -46.70 12.06 -22.52
#